data_AF-A0A7S2YUS8-F1
#
_entry.id   AF-A0A7S2YUS8-F1
#
_cell.length_a   1.000
_cell.length_b   1.000
_cell.length_c   1.000
_cell.angle_alpha   90.00
_cell.angle_beta   90.00
_cell.angle_gamma   90.00
#
_symmetry.space_group_name_H-M   'P 1'
#
loop_
_entity.id
_entity.type
_entity.pdbx_description
1 polymer ?
#
loop_
_entity_poly.entity_id
_entity_poly.type
_entity_poly.pdbx_seq_one_letter_code
_entity_poly.pdbx_strand_id
1 'polypeptide(L)'
;MRRKLEDDKYGVEALAVHPGEVMTNVTRSLPAWLIRLKEIMMVPFLLTAAEGARASIAALTCPNVSHRSKEDGTLGYLGSGGDPERPARQARREEDAKLLWKISAAQCDLPEHMTFEVDL
;
A
#
# COMPACT_ATOMS: atom_id res chain seq x y z
N MET A 1 -8.91 -5.31 -4.39
CA MET A 1 -8.69 -6.71 -4.01
C MET A 1 -9.30 -7.10 -2.67
N ARG A 2 -9.06 -6.38 -1.56
CA ARG A 2 -9.58 -6.72 -0.21
C ARG A 2 -11.05 -7.16 -0.17
N ARG A 3 -11.96 -6.36 -0.74
CA ARG A 3 -13.40 -6.69 -0.78
C ARG A 3 -13.69 -8.05 -1.40
N LYS A 4 -13.13 -8.33 -2.59
CA LYS A 4 -13.32 -9.63 -3.26
C LYS A 4 -12.86 -10.80 -2.40
N LEU A 5 -11.73 -10.65 -1.71
CA LEU A 5 -11.21 -11.68 -0.81
C LEU A 5 -12.12 -11.92 0.41
N GLU A 6 -12.76 -10.86 0.91
CA GLU A 6 -13.74 -10.92 1.99
C GLU A 6 -15.07 -11.54 1.52
N ASP A 7 -15.58 -11.11 0.37
CA ASP A 7 -16.85 -11.57 -0.23
C ASP A 7 -16.79 -13.07 -0.56
N ASP A 8 -15.65 -13.52 -1.13
CA ASP A 8 -15.42 -14.91 -1.49
C ASP A 8 -14.95 -15.77 -0.29
N LYS A 9 -14.79 -15.18 0.89
CA LYS A 9 -14.46 -15.85 2.16
C LYS A 9 -13.18 -16.70 2.12
N TYR A 10 -12.15 -16.23 1.42
CA TYR A 10 -10.86 -16.94 1.33
C TYR A 10 -10.06 -17.01 2.63
N GLY A 11 -10.48 -16.31 3.69
CA GLY A 11 -9.77 -16.29 4.98
C GLY A 11 -8.42 -15.59 4.93
N VAL A 12 -8.17 -14.78 3.89
CA VAL A 12 -6.96 -13.98 3.72
C VAL A 12 -7.26 -12.50 3.79
N GLU A 13 -6.31 -11.73 4.29
CA GLU A 13 -6.43 -10.28 4.42
C GLU A 13 -5.47 -9.59 3.45
N ALA A 14 -5.96 -8.53 2.79
CA ALA A 14 -5.13 -7.66 1.96
C ALA A 14 -4.92 -6.33 2.69
N LEU A 15 -3.67 -6.08 3.07
CA LEU A 15 -3.21 -4.85 3.74
C LEU A 15 -2.24 -4.11 2.81
N ALA A 16 -2.18 -2.79 3.00
CA ALA A 16 -1.22 -1.92 2.32
C ALA A 16 -0.39 -1.19 3.39
N VAL A 17 0.90 -1.02 3.11
CA VAL A 17 1.82 -0.38 4.05
C VAL A 17 2.60 0.72 3.35
N HIS A 18 2.81 1.83 4.04
CA HIS A 18 3.73 2.88 3.64
C HIS A 18 4.96 2.83 4.55
N PRO A 19 6.15 2.54 4.03
CA PRO A 19 7.34 2.37 4.87
C PRO A 19 7.93 3.71 5.34
N GLY A 20 7.34 4.84 4.94
CA GLY A 20 7.92 6.16 5.13
C GLY A 20 8.97 6.45 4.07
N GLU A 21 9.70 7.54 4.25
CA GLU A 21 10.77 7.94 3.34
C GLU A 21 12.05 7.17 3.66
N VAL A 22 12.18 5.95 3.14
CA VAL A 22 13.31 5.06 3.48
C VAL A 22 14.53 5.36 2.60
N MET A 23 15.71 5.33 3.22
CA MET A 23 17.01 5.34 2.52
C MET A 23 17.15 4.10 1.62
N THR A 24 16.67 4.22 0.38
CA THR A 24 16.75 3.19 -0.66
C THR A 24 17.51 3.70 -1.88
N ASN A 25 18.00 2.76 -2.69
CA ASN A 25 18.70 3.04 -3.94
C ASN A 25 17.76 3.34 -5.14
N VAL A 26 16.58 3.90 -4.88
CA VAL A 26 15.61 4.28 -5.94
C VAL A 26 16.17 5.40 -6.81
N THR A 27 16.98 6.30 -6.26
CA THR A 27 17.59 7.43 -6.98
C THR A 27 19.00 7.13 -7.50
N ARG A 28 19.42 5.86 -7.54
CA ARG A 28 20.80 5.47 -7.92
C ARG A 28 21.20 5.86 -9.35
N SER A 29 20.21 6.07 -10.22
CA SER A 29 20.42 6.45 -11.62
C SER A 29 20.50 7.97 -11.82
N LEU A 30 20.33 8.78 -10.77
CA LEU A 30 20.47 10.23 -10.87
C LEU A 30 21.96 10.62 -11.00
N PRO A 31 22.26 11.75 -11.65
CA PRO A 31 23.60 12.33 -11.63
C PRO A 31 24.15 12.46 -10.20
N ALA A 32 25.44 12.15 -10.02
CA ALA A 32 26.08 12.09 -8.69
C ALA A 32 25.89 13.36 -7.85
N TRP A 33 25.84 14.54 -8.49
CA TRP A 33 25.62 15.81 -7.80
C TRP A 33 24.19 15.94 -7.22
N LEU A 34 23.18 15.38 -7.89
CA LEU A 34 21.80 15.35 -7.39
C LEU A 34 21.64 14.34 -6.25
N ILE A 35 22.32 13.19 -6.35
CA ILE A 35 22.37 12.23 -5.25
C ILE A 35 22.96 12.89 -4.01
N ARG A 36 24.08 13.60 -4.17
CA ARG A 36 24.75 14.28 -3.06
C ARG A 36 23.90 15.39 -2.45
N LEU A 37 23.23 16.18 -3.28
CA LEU A 37 22.31 17.22 -2.80
C LEU A 37 21.13 16.61 -2.03
N LYS A 38 20.55 15.54 -2.53
CA LYS A 38 19.48 14.79 -1.86
C LYS A 38 19.95 14.27 -0.50
N GLU A 39 21.13 13.66 -0.43
CA GLU A 39 21.67 13.17 0.84
C GLU A 39 21.79 14.28 1.87
N ILE A 40 22.33 15.44 1.48
CA ILE A 40 22.51 16.56 2.40
C ILE A 40 21.16 17.11 2.90
N MET A 41 20.18 17.24 1.99
CA MET A 41 18.89 17.85 2.34
C MET A 41 17.91 16.87 3.02
N MET A 42 17.90 15.60 2.61
CA MET A 42 16.86 14.65 2.99
C MET A 42 17.28 13.71 4.11
N VAL A 43 18.57 13.43 4.33
CA VAL A 43 19.02 12.50 5.38
C VAL A 43 18.36 12.71 6.76
N PRO A 44 18.15 13.94 7.28
CA PRO A 44 17.47 14.10 8.57
C PRO A 44 16.00 13.68 8.59
N PHE A 45 15.37 13.50 7.42
CA PHE A 45 13.98 13.08 7.27
C PHE A 45 13.85 11.63 6.77
N LEU A 46 14.96 10.99 6.38
CA LEU A 46 14.92 9.63 5.86
C LEU A 46 15.03 8.61 6.99
N LEU A 47 14.19 7.59 6.91
CA LEU A 47 14.22 6.42 7.77
C LEU A 47 15.29 5.43 7.30
N THR A 48 15.89 4.70 8.25
CA THR A 48 16.72 3.55 7.89
C THR A 48 15.85 2.39 7.37
N ALA A 49 16.47 1.41 6.70
CA ALA A 49 15.75 0.22 6.22
C ALA A 49 15.03 -0.55 7.35
N ALA A 50 15.64 -0.64 8.53
CA ALA A 50 15.04 -1.28 9.69
C ALA A 50 13.80 -0.54 10.19
N GLU A 51 13.83 0.80 10.15
CA GLU A 51 12.70 1.63 10.56
C GLU A 51 11.56 1.58 9.54
N GLY A 52 11.88 1.57 8.24
CA GLY A 52 10.87 1.41 7.20
C GLY A 52 10.19 0.05 7.19
N ALA A 53 10.84 -0.99 7.72
CA ALA A 53 10.27 -2.33 7.83
C ALA A 53 9.19 -2.43 8.92
N ARG A 54 9.10 -1.48 9.87
CA ARG A 54 8.16 -1.52 11.00
C ARG A 54 6.72 -1.76 10.57
N ALA A 55 6.25 -1.01 9.57
CA ALA A 55 4.88 -1.15 9.08
C ALA A 55 4.60 -2.52 8.45
N SER A 56 5.56 -3.07 7.73
CA SER A 56 5.46 -4.41 7.14
C SER A 56 5.43 -5.50 8.23
N ILE A 57 6.30 -5.38 9.23
CA ILE A 57 6.33 -6.31 10.37
C ILE A 57 5.02 -6.22 11.15
N ALA A 58 4.49 -5.02 11.39
CA ALA A 58 3.22 -4.82 12.07
C ALA A 58 2.06 -5.45 11.28
N ALA A 59 1.99 -5.25 9.97
CA ALA A 59 0.98 -5.89 9.11
C ALA A 59 0.99 -7.42 9.21
N LEU A 60 2.16 -8.03 9.39
CA LEU A 60 2.33 -9.47 9.44
C LEU A 60 2.15 -10.07 10.84
N THR A 61 2.47 -9.33 11.89
CA THR A 61 2.61 -9.89 13.25
C THR A 61 1.65 -9.29 14.27
N CYS A 62 1.08 -8.10 14.03
CA CYS A 62 0.17 -7.49 14.99
C CYS A 62 -1.22 -8.12 14.91
N PRO A 63 -1.69 -8.79 15.97
CA PRO A 63 -3.05 -9.31 16.00
C PRO A 63 -4.05 -8.14 15.93
N ASN A 64 -5.12 -8.33 15.17
CA ASN A 64 -6.23 -7.39 15.00
C ASN A 64 -5.90 -6.11 14.22
N VAL A 65 -4.78 -6.05 13.49
CA VAL A 65 -4.43 -4.88 12.66
C VAL A 65 -5.52 -4.58 11.62
N SER A 66 -6.10 -5.61 11.02
CA SER A 66 -7.22 -5.51 10.09
C SER A 66 -8.51 -5.05 10.74
N HIS A 67 -8.81 -5.55 11.94
CA HIS A 67 -10.01 -5.17 12.71
C HIS A 67 -9.99 -3.69 13.05
N ARG A 68 -8.90 -3.21 13.66
CA ARG A 68 -8.72 -1.79 13.97
C ARG A 68 -8.83 -0.93 12.71
N SER A 69 -8.24 -1.40 11.62
CA SER A 69 -8.27 -0.67 10.36
C SER A 69 -9.68 -0.57 9.74
N LYS A 70 -10.56 -1.54 10.00
CA LYS A 70 -11.97 -1.49 9.59
C LYS A 70 -12.77 -0.52 10.45
N GLU A 71 -12.61 -0.57 11.77
CA GLU A 71 -13.28 0.33 12.73
C GLU A 71 -12.94 1.80 12.45
N ASP A 72 -11.67 2.08 12.16
CA ASP A 72 -11.17 3.44 11.94
C ASP A 72 -11.38 3.95 10.50
N GLY A 73 -11.93 3.12 9.60
CA GLY A 73 -12.15 3.47 8.19
C GLY A 73 -10.86 3.73 7.41
N THR A 74 -9.75 3.13 7.85
CA THR A 74 -8.41 3.25 7.23
C THR A 74 -8.18 2.20 6.13
N LEU A 75 -9.11 1.25 5.97
CA LEU A 75 -9.23 0.34 4.80
C LEU A 75 -8.03 -0.61 4.58
N GLY A 76 -7.33 -0.97 5.65
CA GLY A 76 -6.15 -1.83 5.65
C GLY A 76 -4.84 -1.09 5.36
N TYR A 77 -4.82 0.24 5.42
CA TYR A 77 -3.63 1.05 5.16
C TYR A 77 -2.89 1.40 6.45
N LEU A 78 -1.62 1.00 6.54
CA LEU A 78 -0.72 1.31 7.66
C LEU A 78 0.32 2.33 7.25
N GLY A 79 0.50 3.35 8.09
CA GLY A 79 1.56 4.34 7.93
C GLY A 79 2.93 3.81 8.33
N SER A 80 3.95 4.68 8.29
CA SER A 80 5.34 4.30 8.57
C SER A 80 5.59 3.85 10.01
N GLY A 81 4.71 4.22 10.95
CA GLY A 81 4.74 3.73 12.33
C GLY A 81 4.20 2.31 12.48
N GLY A 82 3.47 1.79 11.48
CA GLY A 82 2.72 0.54 11.58
C GLY A 82 1.30 0.69 12.13
N ASP A 83 0.89 1.92 12.45
CA ASP A 83 -0.47 2.24 12.86
C ASP A 83 -1.40 2.45 11.65
N PRO A 84 -2.71 2.15 11.78
CA PRO A 84 -3.68 2.44 10.74
C PRO A 84 -3.79 3.93 10.46
N GLU A 85 -3.69 4.30 9.18
CA GLU A 85 -3.78 5.69 8.74
C GLU A 85 -4.85 5.86 7.67
N ARG A 86 -5.50 7.03 7.63
CA ARG A 86 -6.54 7.28 6.64
C ARG A 86 -5.91 7.59 5.29
N PRO A 87 -6.17 6.78 4.24
CA PRO A 87 -5.63 7.07 2.92
C PRO A 87 -6.30 8.29 2.28
N ALA A 88 -5.63 8.85 1.26
CA ALA A 88 -6.13 9.97 0.47
C ALA A 88 -7.56 9.72 -0.05
N ARG A 89 -8.33 10.80 -0.26
CA ARG A 89 -9.74 10.70 -0.70
C ARG A 89 -9.89 9.90 -1.99
N GLN A 90 -8.98 10.08 -2.94
CA GLN A 90 -8.96 9.42 -4.22
C GLN A 90 -8.76 7.91 -4.08
N ALA A 91 -7.86 7.48 -3.18
CA ALA A 91 -7.60 6.06 -2.91
C ALA A 91 -8.80 5.33 -2.25
N ARG A 92 -9.83 6.07 -1.83
CA ARG A 92 -11.07 5.54 -1.23
C ARG A 92 -12.21 5.42 -2.23
N ARG A 93 -12.03 5.83 -3.49
CA ARG A 93 -13.08 5.76 -4.51
C ARG A 93 -13.21 4.34 -5.02
N GLU A 94 -14.34 3.73 -4.72
CA GLU A 94 -14.59 2.33 -5.05
C GLU A 94 -14.66 2.08 -6.56
N GLU A 95 -15.29 2.99 -7.29
CA GLU A 95 -15.40 2.96 -8.76
C GLU A 95 -14.02 2.93 -9.41
N ASP A 96 -13.11 3.82 -9.01
CA ASP A 96 -11.74 3.90 -9.52
C ASP A 96 -10.99 2.59 -9.26
N ALA A 97 -11.17 1.98 -8.08
CA ALA A 97 -10.53 0.70 -7.73
C ALA A 97 -11.08 -0.49 -8.54
N LYS A 98 -12.40 -0.52 -8.81
CA LYS A 98 -13.04 -1.54 -9.66
C LYS A 98 -12.58 -1.44 -11.10
N LEU A 99 -12.57 -0.21 -11.64
CA LEU A 99 -12.10 0.07 -12.99
C LEU A 99 -10.62 -0.30 -13.17
N LEU A 100 -9.76 0.10 -12.21
CA LEU A 100 -8.35 -0.26 -12.22
C LEU A 100 -8.15 -1.78 -12.23
N TRP A 101 -8.87 -2.52 -11.38
CA TRP A 101 -8.79 -3.98 -11.36
C TRP A 101 -9.19 -4.60 -12.70
N LYS A 102 -10.30 -4.16 -13.30
CA LYS A 102 -10.78 -4.66 -14.60
C LYS A 102 -9.72 -4.47 -15.69
N ILE A 103 -9.15 -3.27 -15.78
CA ILE A 103 -8.10 -2.95 -16.76
C ILE A 103 -6.83 -3.78 -16.51
N SER A 104 -6.34 -3.83 -15.26
CA SER A 104 -5.14 -4.60 -14.92
C SER A 104 -5.31 -6.10 -15.14
N ALA A 105 -6.49 -6.66 -14.82
CA ALA A 105 -6.78 -8.06 -15.04
C ALA A 105 -6.75 -8.42 -16.55
N ALA A 106 -7.33 -7.56 -17.40
CA ALA A 106 -7.26 -7.74 -18.85
C ALA A 106 -5.83 -7.64 -19.39
N GLN A 107 -5.01 -6.72 -18.88
CA GLN A 107 -3.60 -6.58 -19.29
C GLN A 107 -2.73 -7.77 -18.88
N CYS A 108 -3.13 -8.50 -17.84
CA CYS A 108 -2.44 -9.68 -17.33
C CYS A 108 -3.06 -11.01 -17.81
N ASP A 109 -4.00 -10.95 -18.77
CA ASP A 109 -4.73 -12.12 -19.28
C ASP A 109 -5.35 -12.98 -18.18
N LEU A 110 -5.85 -12.35 -17.11
CA LEU A 110 -6.50 -13.08 -16.02
C LEU A 110 -7.88 -13.58 -16.46
N PRO A 111 -8.32 -14.76 -15.98
CA PRO A 111 -9.64 -15.28 -16.29
C PRO A 111 -10.78 -14.33 -15.91
N GLU A 112 -11.83 -14.25 -16.74
CA GLU A 112 -12.95 -13.32 -16.52
C GLU A 112 -13.63 -13.49 -15.16
N HIS A 113 -13.73 -14.70 -14.62
CA HIS A 113 -14.31 -14.96 -13.29
C HIS A 113 -13.50 -14.31 -12.14
N MET A 114 -12.26 -13.90 -12.39
CA MET A 114 -11.43 -13.15 -11.44
C MET A 114 -11.66 -11.63 -11.51
N THR A 115 -12.47 -11.14 -12.45
CA THR A 115 -12.79 -9.71 -12.62
C THR A 115 -14.02 -9.29 -11.79
N PHE A 116 -14.39 -8.01 -11.86
CA PHE A 116 -15.63 -7.47 -11.30
C PHE A 116 -16.56 -7.07 -12.45
N GLU A 117 -17.86 -7.29 -12.29
CA GLU A 117 -18.85 -6.59 -13.11
C GLU A 117 -18.81 -5.10 -12.72
N VAL A 118 -18.65 -4.24 -13.72
CA VAL A 118 -18.62 -2.79 -13.55
C VAL A 118 -19.63 -2.22 -14.53
N ASP A 119 -20.78 -1.80 -14.01
CA ASP A 119 -21.73 -0.96 -14.74
C ASP A 119 -21.10 0.44 -14.86
N LEU A 120 -20.83 0.86 -16.09
CA LEU A 120 -20.29 2.18 -16.42
C LEU A 120 -21.41 3.19 -16.66
#